data_AF-A0A250IDT6-F1
#
_entry.id   AF-A0A250IDT6-F1
#
_cell.length_a   1.000
_cell.length_b   1.000
_cell.length_c   1.000
_cell.angle_alpha   90.00
_cell.angle_beta   90.00
_cell.angle_gamma   90.00
#
_symmetry.space_group_name_H-M   'P 1'
#
loop_
_entity.id
_entity.type
_entity.pdbx_description
1 polymer ?
#
loop_
_entity_poly.entity_id
_entity_poly.type
_entity_poly.pdbx_seq_one_letter_code
_entity_poly.pdbx_strand_id
1 'polypeptide(L)'
;MLSPLSRLLLPCLVGLCVLAGVLFWRQQNVKKAQGGRISPPKMAWLLYAVFVWFLLCPLVASDAGVHPHLRLVLGGFSAFMWARGAVEMYMLYVTRNWRPPYGITHDVLSLALVLGGLGFYAVRRDAPPSPLDLWTLCLLALVAVTLVIEVVYAALFFHAVEGRTTGEDGIWFADEEQARFQRINRMTFACNVPLYASLGGLLAVALGLGS
;
A
#
# COMPACT_ATOMS: atom_id res chain seq x y z
N MET A 1 -7.39 -6.58 -21.06
CA MET A 1 -6.18 -5.74 -20.84
C MET A 1 -6.61 -4.34 -20.45
N LEU A 2 -5.77 -3.61 -19.72
CA LEU A 2 -6.03 -2.19 -19.43
C LEU A 2 -6.05 -1.36 -20.73
N SER A 3 -6.74 -0.21 -20.69
CA SER A 3 -6.77 0.71 -21.82
C SER A 3 -5.37 1.17 -22.24
N PRO A 4 -5.16 1.61 -23.50
CA PRO A 4 -3.85 2.09 -23.96
C PRO A 4 -3.28 3.22 -23.07
N LEU A 5 -4.14 4.14 -22.62
CA LEU A 5 -3.74 5.22 -21.72
C LEU A 5 -3.23 4.69 -20.38
N SER A 6 -3.98 3.79 -19.74
CA SER A 6 -3.56 3.19 -18.46
C SER A 6 -2.25 2.41 -18.59
N ARG A 7 -2.04 1.69 -19.70
CA ARG A 7 -0.78 0.99 -19.98
C ARG A 7 0.40 1.95 -20.16
N LEU A 8 0.19 3.13 -20.75
CA LEU A 8 1.21 4.17 -20.87
C LEU A 8 1.52 4.83 -19.52
N LEU A 9 0.50 5.13 -18.71
CA LEU A 9 0.67 5.80 -17.41
C LEU A 9 1.35 4.91 -16.38
N LEU A 10 1.11 3.59 -16.43
CA LEU A 10 1.64 2.62 -15.47
C LEU A 10 3.17 2.69 -15.29
N PRO A 11 4.02 2.58 -16.33
CA PRO A 11 5.46 2.70 -16.18
C PRO A 11 5.89 4.10 -15.70
N CYS A 12 5.19 5.16 -16.11
CA CYS A 12 5.46 6.52 -15.63
C CYS A 12 5.23 6.63 -14.11
N LEU A 13 4.15 6.04 -13.60
CA LEU A 13 3.86 6.01 -12.16
C LEU A 13 4.86 5.14 -11.39
N VAL A 14 5.32 4.03 -11.95
CA VAL A 14 6.41 3.23 -11.38
C VAL A 14 7.68 4.08 -11.27
N GLY A 15 8.08 4.74 -12.35
CA GLY A 15 9.27 5.61 -12.37
C GLY A 15 9.18 6.75 -11.36
N LEU A 16 8.02 7.41 -11.28
CA LEU A 16 7.76 8.47 -10.30
C LEU A 16 7.83 7.94 -8.87
N CYS A 17 7.23 6.78 -8.59
CA CYS A 17 7.23 6.19 -7.26
C CYS A 17 8.65 5.79 -6.83
N VAL A 18 9.44 5.20 -7.72
CA VAL A 18 10.85 4.85 -7.47
C VAL A 18 11.67 6.11 -7.18
N LEU A 19 11.52 7.15 -8.00
CA LEU A 19 12.21 8.43 -7.78
C LEU A 19 11.85 9.03 -6.42
N ALA A 20 10.56 9.09 -6.08
CA ALA A 20 10.09 9.57 -4.78
C ALA A 20 10.68 8.75 -3.62
N GLY A 21 10.76 7.42 -3.77
CA GLY A 21 11.37 6.53 -2.78
C GLY A 21 12.86 6.81 -2.56
N VAL A 22 13.63 7.03 -3.63
CA VAL A 22 15.06 7.39 -3.53
C VAL A 22 15.25 8.71 -2.81
N LEU A 23 14.43 9.73 -3.15
CA LEU A 23 14.47 11.03 -2.51
C LEU A 23 14.11 10.93 -1.02
N PHE A 24 13.06 10.17 -0.70
CA PHE A 24 12.62 9.94 0.67
C PHE A 24 13.68 9.18 1.48
N TRP A 25 14.28 8.12 0.94
CA TRP A 25 15.37 7.38 1.60
C TRP A 25 16.53 8.29 1.98
N ARG A 26 16.97 9.15 1.05
CA ARG A 26 18.03 10.14 1.32
C ARG A 26 17.61 11.12 2.41
N GLN A 27 16.39 11.64 2.35
CA GLN A 27 15.87 12.56 3.36
C GLN A 27 15.80 11.90 4.75
N GLN A 28 15.33 10.65 4.83
CA GLN A 28 15.15 9.96 6.10
C GLN A 28 16.48 9.51 6.72
N ASN A 29 17.35 8.86 5.94
CA ASN A 29 18.52 8.16 6.47
C ASN A 29 19.82 8.97 6.42
N VAL A 30 19.95 9.91 5.47
CA VAL A 30 21.16 10.76 5.36
C VAL A 30 20.96 12.08 6.08
N LYS A 31 19.82 12.74 5.86
CA LYS A 31 19.51 14.03 6.48
C LYS A 31 18.87 13.93 7.87
N LYS A 32 18.66 12.70 8.37
CA LYS A 32 18.12 12.40 9.72
C LYS A 32 16.81 13.15 9.99
N ALA A 33 15.86 13.04 9.06
CA ALA A 33 14.55 13.64 9.23
C ALA A 33 13.78 13.04 10.43
N GLN A 34 12.73 13.74 10.85
CA GLN A 34 11.87 13.33 11.96
C GLN A 34 11.27 11.94 11.73
N GLY A 35 11.04 11.17 12.80
CA GLY A 35 10.52 9.80 12.72
C GLY A 35 11.56 8.70 12.85
N GLY A 36 12.86 9.04 12.85
CA GLY A 36 13.96 8.07 12.95
C GLY A 36 14.34 7.42 11.60
N ARG A 37 15.40 6.61 11.59
CA ARG A 37 15.87 5.94 10.36
C ARG A 37 14.90 4.84 9.92
N ILE A 38 14.80 4.63 8.61
CA ILE A 38 13.99 3.54 8.02
C ILE A 38 14.90 2.45 7.46
N SER A 39 14.61 1.19 7.79
CA SER A 39 15.35 0.04 7.24
C SER A 39 15.02 -0.22 5.76
N PRO A 40 15.91 -0.87 4.98
CA PRO A 40 15.64 -1.20 3.59
C PRO A 40 14.36 -2.02 3.37
N PRO A 41 14.05 -3.07 4.17
CA PRO A 41 12.79 -3.80 4.02
C PRO A 41 11.55 -2.92 4.23
N LYS A 42 11.60 -1.99 5.19
CA LYS A 42 10.49 -1.06 5.43
C LYS A 42 10.35 -0.02 4.34
N MET A 43 11.46 0.44 3.77
CA MET A 43 11.45 1.33 2.62
C MET A 43 10.80 0.65 1.40
N ALA A 44 11.18 -0.60 1.12
CA ALA A 44 10.56 -1.38 0.04
C ALA A 44 9.06 -1.58 0.30
N TRP A 45 8.67 -1.93 1.53
CA TRP A 45 7.26 -2.04 1.89
C TRP A 45 6.50 -0.72 1.69
N LEU A 46 7.06 0.41 2.14
CA LEU A 46 6.45 1.73 1.97
C LEU A 46 6.27 2.07 0.48
N LEU A 47 7.29 1.82 -0.35
CA LEU A 47 7.20 2.03 -1.80
C LEU A 47 6.10 1.16 -2.42
N TYR A 48 6.04 -0.11 -2.02
CA TYR A 48 5.01 -1.03 -2.46
C TYR A 48 3.62 -0.51 -2.11
N ALA A 49 3.38 -0.15 -0.84
CA ALA A 49 2.09 0.34 -0.36
C ALA A 49 1.69 1.64 -1.06
N VAL A 50 2.62 2.60 -1.19
CA VAL A 50 2.38 3.86 -1.93
C VAL A 50 2.01 3.57 -3.37
N PHE A 51 2.78 2.74 -4.07
CA PHE A 51 2.51 2.43 -5.47
C PHE A 51 1.16 1.71 -5.63
N VAL A 52 0.91 0.63 -4.90
CA VAL A 52 -0.29 -0.17 -5.08
C VAL A 52 -1.53 0.61 -4.64
N TRP A 53 -1.51 1.20 -3.44
CA TRP A 53 -2.71 1.78 -2.84
C TRP A 53 -3.03 3.18 -3.35
N PHE A 54 -2.03 4.02 -3.58
CA PHE A 54 -2.24 5.44 -3.94
C PHE A 54 -2.12 5.71 -5.44
N LEU A 55 -1.48 4.82 -6.22
CA LEU A 55 -1.25 5.05 -7.65
C LEU A 55 -1.94 4.00 -8.54
N LEU A 56 -1.68 2.70 -8.31
CA LEU A 56 -2.20 1.63 -9.15
C LEU A 56 -3.71 1.45 -8.99
N CYS A 57 -4.21 1.33 -7.75
CA CYS A 57 -5.65 1.19 -7.49
C CYS A 57 -6.50 2.32 -8.09
N PRO A 58 -6.16 3.62 -7.92
CA PRO A 58 -6.94 4.69 -8.53
C PRO A 58 -6.79 4.71 -10.07
N LEU A 59 -5.61 4.39 -10.62
CA LEU A 59 -5.45 4.25 -12.07
C LEU A 59 -6.41 3.20 -12.65
N VAL A 60 -6.48 2.01 -12.03
CA VAL A 60 -7.36 0.92 -12.47
C VAL A 60 -8.83 1.29 -12.24
N ALA A 61 -9.17 1.97 -11.15
CA ALA A 61 -10.53 2.47 -10.91
C ALA A 61 -11.00 3.48 -11.97
N SER A 62 -10.07 4.24 -12.56
CA SER A 62 -10.36 5.20 -13.63
C SER A 62 -10.44 4.55 -15.02
N ASP A 63 -10.02 3.30 -15.18
CA ASP A 63 -10.04 2.62 -16.47
C ASP A 63 -11.47 2.18 -16.85
N ALA A 64 -11.98 2.69 -17.97
CA ALA A 64 -13.34 2.40 -18.43
C ALA A 64 -13.57 0.93 -18.82
N GLY A 65 -12.51 0.16 -19.07
CA GLY A 65 -12.62 -1.27 -19.38
C GLY A 65 -12.88 -2.13 -18.15
N VAL A 66 -12.63 -1.64 -16.94
CA VAL A 66 -12.83 -2.39 -15.70
C VAL A 66 -14.32 -2.37 -15.32
N HIS A 67 -14.84 -3.50 -14.84
CA HIS A 67 -16.24 -3.60 -14.43
C HIS A 67 -16.64 -2.51 -13.43
N PRO A 68 -17.79 -1.82 -13.60
CA PRO A 68 -18.18 -0.67 -12.77
C PRO A 68 -18.14 -0.93 -11.26
N HIS A 69 -18.62 -2.08 -10.81
CA HIS A 69 -18.56 -2.45 -9.38
C HIS A 69 -17.12 -2.62 -8.87
N LEU A 70 -16.21 -3.21 -9.66
CA LEU A 70 -14.80 -3.35 -9.25
C LEU A 70 -14.09 -1.99 -9.22
N ARG A 71 -14.45 -1.08 -10.15
CA ARG A 71 -13.99 0.32 -10.13
C ARG A 71 -14.44 1.04 -8.87
N LEU A 72 -15.68 0.83 -8.41
CA LEU A 72 -16.17 1.39 -7.15
C LEU A 72 -15.40 0.87 -5.94
N VAL A 73 -15.07 -0.42 -5.90
CA VAL A 73 -14.27 -1.00 -4.80
C VAL A 73 -12.87 -0.41 -4.78
N LEU A 74 -12.16 -0.43 -5.92
CA LEU A 74 -10.81 0.13 -6.03
C LEU A 74 -10.78 1.63 -5.76
N GLY A 75 -11.74 2.38 -6.31
CA GLY A 75 -11.86 3.83 -6.13
C GLY A 75 -12.18 4.19 -4.69
N GLY A 76 -13.13 3.47 -4.05
CA GLY A 76 -13.46 3.65 -2.64
C GLY A 76 -12.29 3.34 -1.71
N PHE A 77 -11.60 2.22 -1.95
CA PHE A 77 -10.36 1.88 -1.25
C PHE A 77 -9.31 2.99 -1.41
N SER A 78 -9.02 3.40 -2.65
CA SER A 78 -8.00 4.42 -2.94
C SER A 78 -8.34 5.76 -2.30
N ALA A 79 -9.60 6.20 -2.37
CA ALA A 79 -10.06 7.43 -1.74
C ALA A 79 -9.88 7.38 -0.22
N PHE A 80 -10.19 6.24 0.40
CA PHE A 80 -9.98 6.03 1.82
C PHE A 80 -8.49 6.08 2.19
N MET A 81 -7.62 5.46 1.38
CA MET A 81 -6.16 5.51 1.58
C MET A 81 -5.58 6.92 1.39
N TRP A 82 -6.05 7.68 0.40
CA TRP A 82 -5.66 9.08 0.22
C TRP A 82 -6.10 9.95 1.41
N ALA A 83 -7.31 9.75 1.94
CA ALA A 83 -7.77 10.41 3.14
C ALA A 83 -6.89 10.08 4.36
N ARG A 84 -6.55 8.80 4.56
CA ARG A 84 -5.57 8.38 5.57
C ARG A 84 -4.24 9.09 5.39
N GLY A 85 -3.68 9.07 4.18
CA GLY A 85 -2.39 9.70 3.90
C GLY A 85 -2.39 11.17 4.31
N ALA A 86 -3.43 11.93 3.94
CA ALA A 86 -3.56 13.32 4.35
C ALA A 86 -3.65 13.50 5.87
N VAL A 87 -4.48 12.69 6.55
CA VAL A 87 -4.64 12.78 8.01
C VAL A 87 -3.37 12.36 8.75
N GLU A 88 -2.72 11.26 8.36
CA GLU A 88 -1.49 10.80 8.99
C GLU A 88 -0.34 11.78 8.76
N MET A 89 -0.20 12.39 7.57
CA MET A 89 0.81 13.43 7.37
C MET A 89 0.58 14.62 8.30
N TYR A 90 -0.67 15.04 8.49
CA TYR A 90 -1.00 16.09 9.45
C TYR A 90 -0.70 15.66 10.90
N MET A 91 -1.04 14.41 11.26
CA MET A 91 -0.78 13.86 12.60
C MET A 91 0.70 13.69 12.94
N LEU A 92 1.53 13.37 11.95
CA LEU A 92 2.96 13.19 12.11
C LEU A 92 3.67 14.55 12.21
N TYR A 93 3.42 15.45 11.26
CA TYR A 93 4.22 16.67 11.11
C TYR A 93 3.63 17.92 11.77
N VAL A 94 2.32 17.98 11.97
CA VAL A 94 1.65 19.17 12.55
C VAL A 94 1.31 18.94 14.01
N THR A 95 0.40 17.99 14.29
CA THR A 95 -0.08 17.76 15.66
C THR A 95 0.81 16.82 16.47
N ARG A 96 1.74 16.10 15.83
CA ARG A 96 2.70 15.16 16.46
C ARG A 96 2.06 14.18 17.44
N ASN A 97 0.84 13.76 17.14
CA ASN A 97 0.02 12.90 18.00
C ASN A 97 -0.31 11.55 17.34
N TRP A 98 0.38 11.22 16.23
CA TRP A 98 0.17 9.96 15.54
C TRP A 98 0.51 8.75 16.42
N ARG A 99 -0.34 7.72 16.34
CA ARG A 99 -0.16 6.45 17.04
C ARG A 99 -0.59 5.29 16.13
N PRO A 100 0.12 4.15 16.15
CA PRO A 100 -0.18 3.00 15.31
C PRO A 100 -1.63 2.47 15.35
N PRO A 101 -2.38 2.51 16.48
CA PRO A 101 -3.78 2.10 16.49
C PRO A 101 -4.68 2.85 15.51
N TYR A 102 -4.34 4.10 15.17
CA TYR A 102 -5.06 4.85 14.13
C TYR A 102 -4.92 4.16 12.77
N GLY A 103 -3.67 3.85 12.37
CA GLY A 103 -3.37 3.14 11.13
C GLY A 103 -4.01 1.75 11.09
N ILE A 104 -3.88 0.97 12.17
CA ILE A 104 -4.51 -0.37 12.31
C ILE A 104 -6.02 -0.30 12.08
N THR A 105 -6.70 0.66 12.73
CA THR A 105 -8.15 0.83 12.57
C THR A 105 -8.49 1.12 11.12
N HIS A 106 -7.72 1.98 10.46
CA HIS A 106 -7.92 2.32 9.06
C HIS A 106 -7.70 1.12 8.14
N ASP A 107 -6.69 0.29 8.39
CA ASP A 107 -6.43 -0.92 7.59
C ASP A 107 -7.55 -1.96 7.75
N VAL A 108 -8.06 -2.15 8.96
CA VAL A 108 -9.20 -3.06 9.21
C VAL A 108 -10.46 -2.57 8.50
N LEU A 109 -10.75 -1.27 8.56
CA LEU A 109 -11.89 -0.67 7.84
C LEU A 109 -11.70 -0.76 6.32
N SER A 110 -10.47 -0.57 5.83
CA SER A 110 -10.14 -0.73 4.41
C SER A 110 -10.34 -2.17 3.94
N LEU A 111 -9.96 -3.15 4.78
CA LEU A 111 -10.16 -4.56 4.50
C LEU A 111 -11.65 -4.91 4.46
N ALA A 112 -12.43 -4.40 5.41
CA ALA A 112 -13.88 -4.56 5.42
C ALA A 112 -14.53 -3.95 4.17
N LEU A 113 -14.07 -2.78 3.72
CA LEU A 113 -14.53 -2.14 2.48
C LEU A 113 -14.23 -3.03 1.26
N VAL A 114 -12.99 -3.54 1.14
CA VAL A 114 -12.60 -4.40 0.02
C VAL A 114 -13.40 -5.70 0.01
N LEU A 115 -13.49 -6.40 1.15
CA LEU A 115 -14.22 -7.67 1.24
C LEU A 115 -15.73 -7.50 1.03
N GLY A 116 -16.33 -6.46 1.62
CA GLY A 116 -17.73 -6.13 1.42
C GLY A 116 -18.03 -5.77 -0.04
N GLY A 117 -17.14 -5.01 -0.68
CA GLY A 117 -17.21 -4.68 -2.10
C GLY A 117 -17.11 -5.90 -3.02
N LEU A 118 -16.20 -6.83 -2.71
CA LEU A 118 -16.07 -8.10 -3.43
C LEU A 118 -17.32 -8.98 -3.26
N GLY A 119 -17.88 -9.06 -2.05
CA GLY A 119 -19.13 -9.77 -1.80
C GLY A 119 -20.30 -9.18 -2.58
N PHE A 120 -20.40 -7.85 -2.61
CA PHE A 120 -21.41 -7.13 -3.39
C PHE A 120 -21.26 -7.41 -4.90
N TYR A 121 -20.04 -7.34 -5.43
CA TYR A 121 -19.76 -7.69 -6.84
C TYR A 121 -20.15 -9.14 -7.15
N ALA A 122 -19.83 -10.09 -6.26
CA ALA A 122 -20.13 -11.50 -6.47
C ALA A 122 -21.63 -11.82 -6.56
N VAL A 123 -22.47 -11.06 -5.84
CA VAL A 123 -23.94 -11.21 -5.84
C VAL A 123 -24.60 -10.46 -7.00
N ARG A 124 -24.00 -9.34 -7.46
CA ARG A 124 -24.56 -8.46 -8.50
C ARG A 124 -24.09 -8.79 -9.92
N ARG A 125 -23.14 -9.71 -10.09
CA ARG A 125 -22.64 -10.07 -11.43
C ARG A 125 -23.67 -10.91 -12.17
N ASP A 126 -24.00 -10.50 -13.38
CA ASP A 126 -24.94 -11.22 -14.25
C ASP A 126 -24.24 -12.19 -15.22
N ALA A 127 -22.90 -12.15 -15.29
CA ALA A 127 -22.08 -12.96 -16.18
C ALA A 127 -20.77 -13.41 -15.50
N PRO A 128 -20.11 -14.46 -16.04
CA PRO A 128 -18.77 -14.84 -15.61
C PRO A 128 -17.75 -13.69 -15.76
N PRO A 129 -16.74 -13.59 -14.87
CA PRO A 129 -15.73 -12.54 -14.96
C PRO A 129 -14.97 -12.61 -16.28
N SER A 130 -14.80 -11.47 -16.94
CA SER A 130 -13.89 -11.35 -18.07
C SER A 130 -12.42 -11.55 -17.64
N PRO A 131 -11.47 -11.74 -18.56
CA PRO A 131 -10.05 -11.81 -18.20
C PRO A 131 -9.55 -10.55 -17.46
N LEU A 132 -10.09 -9.37 -17.79
CA LEU A 132 -9.75 -8.14 -17.08
C LEU A 132 -10.36 -8.10 -15.67
N ASP A 133 -11.56 -8.63 -15.49
CA ASP A 133 -12.17 -8.75 -14.17
C ASP A 133 -11.39 -9.72 -13.30
N LEU A 134 -10.98 -10.87 -13.83
CA LEU A 134 -10.15 -11.83 -13.11
C LEU A 134 -8.82 -11.21 -12.67
N TRP A 135 -8.15 -10.48 -13.57
CA TRP A 135 -6.94 -9.73 -13.23
C TRP A 135 -7.19 -8.70 -12.11
N THR A 136 -8.32 -7.98 -12.19
CA THR A 136 -8.70 -6.98 -11.19
C THR A 136 -9.02 -7.63 -9.83
N LEU A 137 -9.65 -8.81 -9.83
CA LEU A 137 -9.89 -9.61 -8.63
C LEU A 137 -8.58 -10.09 -8.00
N CYS A 138 -7.59 -10.50 -8.81
CA CYS A 138 -6.26 -10.83 -8.31
C CYS A 138 -5.55 -9.62 -7.68
N LEU A 139 -5.68 -8.43 -8.27
CA LEU A 139 -5.19 -7.18 -7.67
C LEU A 139 -5.88 -6.90 -6.33
N LEU A 140 -7.21 -7.03 -6.25
CA LEU A 140 -7.95 -6.82 -4.99
C LEU A 140 -7.60 -7.88 -3.92
N ALA A 141 -7.35 -9.13 -4.31
CA ALA A 141 -6.86 -10.15 -3.40
C ALA A 141 -5.47 -9.77 -2.86
N LEU A 142 -4.57 -9.27 -3.72
CA LEU A 142 -3.27 -8.76 -3.31
C LEU A 142 -3.41 -7.57 -2.36
N VAL A 143 -4.34 -6.64 -2.61
CA VAL A 143 -4.67 -5.54 -1.70
C VAL A 143 -5.12 -6.06 -0.33
N ALA A 144 -6.04 -7.02 -0.29
CA ALA A 144 -6.53 -7.61 0.96
C ALA A 144 -5.40 -8.27 1.76
N VAL A 145 -4.53 -9.04 1.10
CA VAL A 145 -3.33 -9.63 1.73
C VAL A 145 -2.41 -8.54 2.29
N THR A 146 -2.19 -7.46 1.54
CA THR A 146 -1.29 -6.38 1.98
C THR A 146 -1.86 -5.60 3.17
N LEU A 147 -3.18 -5.47 3.28
CA LEU A 147 -3.83 -4.85 4.45
C LEU A 147 -3.66 -5.71 5.71
N VAL A 148 -3.82 -7.03 5.60
CA VAL A 148 -3.57 -7.95 6.72
C VAL A 148 -2.11 -7.86 7.17
N ILE A 149 -1.18 -7.83 6.22
CA ILE A 149 0.25 -7.68 6.50
C ILE A 149 0.53 -6.34 7.19
N GLU A 150 -0.07 -5.24 6.73
CA GLU A 150 0.10 -3.92 7.35
C GLU A 150 -0.40 -3.89 8.79
N VAL A 151 -1.58 -4.48 9.06
CA VAL A 151 -2.10 -4.60 10.43
C VAL A 151 -1.10 -5.32 11.34
N VAL A 152 -0.52 -6.42 10.87
CA VAL A 152 0.49 -7.17 11.64
C VAL A 152 1.74 -6.32 11.85
N TYR A 153 2.23 -5.61 10.82
CA TYR A 153 3.39 -4.73 10.94
C TYR A 153 3.16 -3.59 11.91
N ALA A 154 2.03 -2.90 11.81
CA ALA A 154 1.66 -1.80 12.66
C ALA A 154 1.46 -2.24 14.12
N ALA A 155 0.86 -3.41 14.35
CA ALA A 155 0.71 -3.98 15.69
C ALA A 155 2.06 -4.34 16.33
N LEU A 156 2.96 -5.00 15.59
CA LEU A 156 4.30 -5.31 16.09
C LEU A 156 5.12 -4.04 16.32
N PHE A 157 5.01 -3.06 15.43
CA PHE A 157 5.67 -1.77 15.59
C PHE A 157 5.15 -1.05 16.83
N PHE A 158 3.83 -1.04 17.06
CA PHE A 158 3.23 -0.45 18.25
C PHE A 158 3.78 -1.02 19.55
N HIS A 159 3.93 -2.35 19.61
CA HIS A 159 4.55 -2.99 20.76
C HIS A 159 6.04 -2.63 20.90
N ALA A 160 6.79 -2.52 19.80
CA ALA A 160 8.22 -2.21 19.83
C ALA A 160 8.54 -0.75 20.22
N VAL A 161 7.66 0.20 19.92
CA VAL A 161 7.88 1.63 20.22
C VAL A 161 7.43 2.05 21.61
N GLU A 162 6.61 1.23 22.30
CA GLU A 162 6.19 1.48 23.70
C GLU A 162 5.60 2.89 23.91
N GLY A 163 4.79 3.35 22.95
CA GLY A 163 4.14 4.67 23.00
C GLY A 163 5.04 5.85 22.57
N ARG A 164 6.29 5.62 22.18
CA ARG A 164 7.23 6.65 21.68
C ARG A 164 6.96 7.08 20.23
N THR A 165 5.70 7.31 19.86
CA THR A 165 5.31 7.75 18.49
C THR A 165 4.84 9.20 18.45
N THR A 166 4.66 9.83 19.61
CA THR A 166 4.14 11.20 19.75
C THR A 166 5.21 12.16 20.25
N GLY A 167 5.02 13.46 20.01
CA GLY A 167 5.96 14.51 20.40
C GLY A 167 7.04 14.76 19.34
N GLU A 168 8.00 15.62 19.68
CA GLU A 168 9.07 16.03 18.76
C GLU A 168 9.99 14.86 18.39
N ASP A 169 10.27 13.98 19.36
CA ASP A 169 11.11 12.77 19.21
C ASP A 169 10.32 11.51 18.81
N GLY A 170 9.14 11.68 18.20
CA GLY A 170 8.30 10.57 17.76
C GLY A 170 9.06 9.62 16.81
N ILE A 171 8.96 8.31 17.10
CA ILE A 171 9.56 7.24 16.29
C ILE A 171 8.47 6.66 15.39
N TRP A 172 8.68 6.76 14.09
CA TRP A 172 7.71 6.37 13.05
C TRP A 172 8.26 5.31 12.11
N PHE A 173 9.58 5.12 12.09
CA PHE A 173 10.25 4.14 11.24
C PHE A 173 11.02 3.10 12.05
N ALA A 174 11.06 1.88 11.51
CA ALA A 174 11.79 0.78 12.11
C ALA A 174 13.24 0.78 11.58
N ASP A 175 14.15 1.25 12.41
CA ASP A 175 15.58 1.27 12.15
C ASP A 175 16.16 -0.15 12.03
N GLU A 176 17.16 -0.34 11.19
CA GLU A 176 17.85 -1.62 11.01
C GLU A 176 18.79 -1.93 12.18
N GLU A 177 19.38 -0.89 12.78
CA GLU A 177 20.41 -1.03 13.82
C GLU A 177 19.82 -1.36 15.21
N GLN A 178 18.50 -1.20 15.40
CA GLN A 178 17.86 -1.38 16.70
C GLN A 178 17.30 -2.81 16.86
N ALA A 179 17.76 -3.52 17.89
CA ALA A 179 17.39 -4.92 18.16
C ALA A 179 15.87 -5.16 18.19
N ARG A 180 15.10 -4.22 18.76
CA ARG A 180 13.62 -4.29 18.83
C ARG A 180 12.92 -4.38 17.48
N PHE A 181 13.57 -3.94 16.40
CA PHE A 181 12.99 -3.93 15.05
C PHE A 181 13.48 -5.09 14.17
N GLN A 182 14.49 -5.86 14.60
CA GLN A 182 15.06 -6.94 13.80
C GLN A 182 14.02 -8.00 13.38
N ARG A 183 13.09 -8.36 14.27
CA ARG A 183 12.03 -9.32 13.95
C ARG A 183 11.09 -8.76 12.87
N ILE A 184 10.70 -7.50 13.02
CA ILE A 184 9.79 -6.83 12.09
C ILE A 184 10.47 -6.70 10.72
N ASN A 185 11.72 -6.26 10.66
CA ASN A 185 12.47 -6.08 9.41
C ASN A 185 12.66 -7.41 8.66
N ARG A 186 12.99 -8.50 9.36
CA ARG A 186 13.12 -9.84 8.77
C ARG A 186 11.81 -10.33 8.18
N MET A 187 10.71 -10.19 8.92
CA MET A 187 9.39 -10.56 8.43
C MET A 187 8.96 -9.69 7.24
N THR A 188 9.22 -8.38 7.31
CA THR A 188 8.95 -7.47 6.19
C THR A 188 9.69 -7.88 4.93
N PHE A 189 10.98 -8.23 5.04
CA PHE A 189 11.74 -8.74 3.91
C PHE A 189 11.13 -10.02 3.33
N ALA A 190 10.82 -11.00 4.20
CA ALA A 190 10.26 -12.29 3.78
C ALA A 190 8.92 -12.14 3.05
N CYS A 191 8.07 -11.20 3.47
CA CYS A 191 6.80 -10.91 2.79
C CYS A 191 6.97 -10.06 1.53
N ASN A 192 7.94 -9.13 1.50
CA ASN A 192 8.16 -8.29 0.32
C ASN A 192 8.49 -9.11 -0.92
N VAL A 193 9.30 -10.18 -0.80
CA VAL A 193 9.71 -11.01 -1.94
C VAL A 193 8.50 -11.55 -2.74
N PRO A 194 7.57 -12.33 -2.15
CA PRO A 194 6.41 -12.83 -2.87
C PRO A 194 5.44 -11.72 -3.30
N LEU A 195 5.33 -10.63 -2.53
CA LEU A 195 4.47 -9.50 -2.90
C LEU A 195 4.97 -8.79 -4.17
N TYR A 196 6.26 -8.46 -4.23
CA TYR A 196 6.86 -7.84 -5.41
C TYR A 196 6.84 -8.77 -6.62
N ALA A 197 7.06 -10.07 -6.43
CA ALA A 197 6.92 -11.06 -7.50
C ALA A 197 5.46 -11.11 -8.05
N SER A 198 4.48 -11.14 -7.15
CA SER A 198 3.06 -11.17 -7.51
C SER A 198 2.64 -9.89 -8.23
N LEU A 199 3.06 -8.73 -7.71
CA LEU A 199 2.82 -7.44 -8.34
C LEU A 199 3.48 -7.37 -9.73
N GLY A 200 4.74 -7.79 -9.85
CA GLY A 200 5.46 -7.84 -11.12
C GLY A 200 4.73 -8.69 -12.17
N GLY A 201 4.24 -9.87 -11.77
CA GLY A 201 3.41 -10.72 -12.63
C GLY A 201 2.12 -10.04 -13.08
N LEU A 202 1.39 -9.39 -12.16
CA LEU A 202 0.18 -8.64 -12.50
C LEU A 202 0.49 -7.48 -13.46
N LEU A 203 1.56 -6.72 -13.23
CA LEU A 203 1.97 -5.62 -14.10
C LEU A 203 2.36 -6.10 -15.49
N ALA A 204 3.08 -7.22 -15.59
CA ALA A 204 3.46 -7.83 -16.87
C ALA A 204 2.21 -8.21 -17.69
N VAL A 205 1.24 -8.90 -17.07
CA VAL A 205 -0.04 -9.24 -17.70
C VAL A 205 -0.83 -7.98 -18.11
N ALA A 206 -0.85 -6.95 -17.27
CA ALA A 206 -1.54 -5.69 -17.57
C ALA A 206 -0.95 -4.97 -18.79
N LEU A 207 0.36 -5.07 -18.99
CA LEU A 207 1.09 -4.51 -20.12
C LEU A 207 1.07 -5.39 -21.37
N GLY A 208 0.63 -6.65 -21.26
CA GLY A 208 0.67 -7.64 -22.34
C GLY A 208 2.03 -8.28 -22.55
N LEU A 209 2.88 -8.25 -21.53
CA LEU A 209 4.14 -8.96 -21.49
C LEU A 209 3.88 -10.33 -20.85
N GLY A 210 3.50 -11.32 -21.65
CA GLY A 210 3.20 -12.68 -21.15
C GLY A 210 1.95 -13.35 -21.73
N SER A 211 1.42 -12.81 -22.83
CA SER A 211 0.47 -13.48 -23.71
C SER A 211 1.16 -13.95 -24.98
#